data_AF-A0A9P3GI21-F1
#
_entry.id   AF-A0A9P3GI21-F1
#
_cell.length_a   1.000
_cell.length_b   1.000
_cell.length_c   1.000
_cell.angle_alpha   90.00
_cell.angle_beta   90.00
_cell.angle_gamma   90.00
#
_symmetry.space_group_name_H-M   'P 1'
#
loop_
_entity.id
_entity.type
_entity.pdbx_description
1 polymer ?
#
loop_
_entity_poly.entity_id
_entity_poly.type
_entity_poly.pdbx_seq_one_letter_code
_entity_poly.pdbx_strand_id
1 'polypeptide(L)'
;MDNSTDCTGFFTQNTDITGIGVRVAFYVQMVVIELQTWFKVGEEDILNACWVLISMSFGLMLAAIVAATQNQLSFYNAVQVQNLVSLTQVTLLCVGNSLIWGTESGGLMHWTRRKKWRHNAIVMCLLCSQYFLGGGLLTYLWVKGQRFGPNPECISSMHFYVSAWRLRGSDPFRNAKIAAFTIYISLVLGPVCQNLFMYTAVRVQSTPTLYNLDSQHGLLYPAHGAAHQAKLSSTIRSCAMDIWADLGAHSHCPRGRRAAYRSLRCYPKSKMGRREGGQIRRAEGGRVG
;
A
#
# COMPACT_ATOMS: atom_id res chain seq x y z
N MET A 1 30.65 -40.34 -12.37
CA MET A 1 30.64 -39.39 -11.24
C MET A 1 30.23 -38.06 -11.84
N ASP A 2 28.93 -37.81 -11.83
CA ASP A 2 28.38 -36.58 -12.38
C ASP A 2 28.74 -35.45 -11.44
N ASN A 3 29.33 -34.40 -12.01
CA ASN A 3 29.89 -33.28 -11.26
C ASN A 3 28.72 -32.56 -10.55
N SER A 4 28.58 -32.75 -9.23
CA SER A 4 27.46 -32.27 -8.39
C SER A 4 27.40 -30.74 -8.23
N THR A 5 28.05 -29.99 -9.10
CA THR A 5 28.18 -28.53 -9.05
C THR A 5 27.29 -27.79 -10.03
N ASP A 6 26.53 -28.50 -10.89
CA ASP A 6 25.66 -27.83 -11.86
C ASP A 6 24.33 -27.38 -11.23
N CYS A 7 24.37 -26.25 -10.51
CA CYS A 7 23.19 -25.60 -9.95
C CYS A 7 22.42 -24.73 -10.96
N THR A 8 22.72 -24.80 -12.26
CA THR A 8 22.06 -23.97 -13.29
C THR A 8 20.56 -24.26 -13.41
N GLY A 9 20.17 -25.53 -13.24
CA GLY A 9 18.76 -25.95 -13.21
C GLY A 9 17.95 -25.43 -12.03
N PHE A 10 18.59 -24.87 -10.98
CA PHE A 10 17.85 -24.24 -9.87
C PHE A 10 17.13 -22.96 -10.30
N PHE A 11 17.61 -22.32 -11.36
CA PHE A 11 17.07 -21.06 -11.88
C PHE A 11 15.98 -21.23 -12.92
N THR A 12 15.57 -22.46 -13.25
CA THR A 12 14.41 -22.67 -14.12
C THR A 12 13.15 -22.15 -13.41
N GLN A 13 12.74 -20.95 -13.78
CA GLN A 13 11.53 -20.31 -13.26
C GLN A 13 10.31 -20.98 -13.88
N ASN A 14 9.33 -21.32 -13.04
CA ASN A 14 8.00 -21.64 -13.52
C ASN A 14 7.37 -20.34 -14.00
N THR A 15 7.39 -20.14 -15.32
CA THR A 15 6.89 -18.93 -16.00
C THR A 15 5.43 -18.64 -15.69
N ASP A 16 4.67 -19.64 -15.27
CA ASP A 16 3.24 -19.47 -14.98
C ASP A 16 2.98 -18.75 -13.65
N ILE A 17 3.88 -18.91 -12.66
CA ILE A 17 3.70 -18.34 -11.31
C ILE A 17 4.55 -17.09 -11.14
N THR A 18 5.80 -17.15 -11.58
CA THR A 18 6.77 -16.06 -11.41
C THR A 18 7.21 -15.46 -12.74
N GLY A 19 6.50 -15.74 -13.82
CA GLY A 19 6.77 -15.15 -15.12
C GLY A 19 6.77 -13.63 -15.07
N ILE A 20 7.56 -13.04 -15.96
CA ILE A 20 7.71 -11.59 -16.06
C ILE A 20 6.36 -10.90 -16.29
N GLY A 21 5.45 -11.51 -17.05
CA GLY A 21 4.11 -10.99 -17.32
C GLY A 21 3.27 -10.85 -16.05
N VAL A 22 3.28 -11.86 -15.17
CA VAL A 22 2.56 -11.84 -13.89
C VAL A 22 3.08 -10.70 -13.01
N ARG A 23 4.40 -10.54 -12.92
CA ARG A 23 5.00 -9.46 -12.10
C ARG A 23 4.69 -8.08 -12.66
N VAL A 24 4.83 -7.90 -13.97
CA VAL A 24 4.53 -6.62 -14.65
C VAL A 24 3.06 -6.26 -14.46
N ALA A 25 2.14 -7.20 -14.68
CA ALA A 25 0.71 -6.97 -14.44
C ALA A 25 0.45 -6.56 -12.97
N PHE A 26 1.12 -7.21 -12.03
CA PHE A 26 1.01 -6.88 -10.61
C PHE A 26 1.51 -5.46 -10.31
N TYR A 27 2.69 -5.09 -10.81
CA TYR A 27 3.23 -3.74 -10.62
C TYR A 27 2.38 -2.66 -11.28
N VAL A 28 1.88 -2.92 -12.49
CA VAL A 28 0.98 -1.99 -13.18
C VAL A 28 -0.31 -1.81 -12.37
N GLN A 29 -0.92 -2.90 -11.87
CA GLN A 29 -2.13 -2.82 -11.05
C GLN A 29 -1.90 -1.98 -9.79
N MET A 30 -0.75 -2.14 -9.14
CA MET A 30 -0.37 -1.37 -7.95
C MET A 30 -0.24 0.12 -8.27
N VAL A 31 0.44 0.47 -9.37
CA VAL A 31 0.58 1.86 -9.82
C VAL A 31 -0.78 2.47 -10.16
N VAL A 32 -1.67 1.72 -10.82
CA VAL A 32 -3.03 2.20 -11.15
C VAL A 32 -3.81 2.53 -9.88
N ILE A 33 -3.76 1.69 -8.85
CA ILE A 33 -4.46 1.91 -7.58
C ILE A 33 -3.92 3.13 -6.84
N GLU A 34 -2.60 3.29 -6.80
CA GLU A 34 -1.97 4.47 -6.19
C GLU A 34 -2.36 5.75 -6.96
N LEU A 35 -2.36 5.71 -8.31
CA LEU A 35 -2.80 6.84 -9.13
C LEU A 35 -4.29 7.17 -8.92
N GLN A 36 -5.17 6.18 -8.85
CA GLN A 36 -6.59 6.40 -8.57
C GLN A 36 -6.80 7.05 -7.20
N THR A 37 -6.06 6.59 -6.21
CA THR A 37 -6.06 7.17 -4.86
C THR A 37 -5.53 8.60 -4.87
N TRP A 38 -4.48 8.86 -5.64
CA TRP A 38 -3.86 10.19 -5.76
C TRP A 38 -4.78 11.20 -6.47
N PHE A 39 -5.43 10.79 -7.56
CA PHE A 39 -6.36 11.62 -8.31
C PHE A 39 -7.73 11.79 -7.63
N LYS A 40 -7.97 11.13 -6.49
CA LYS A 40 -9.27 11.11 -5.81
C LYS A 40 -10.39 10.68 -6.76
N VAL A 41 -10.14 9.62 -7.52
CA VAL A 41 -11.17 8.95 -8.31
C VAL A 41 -12.27 8.46 -7.35
N GLY A 42 -13.50 8.27 -7.85
CA GLY A 42 -14.64 7.90 -7.01
C GLY A 42 -14.34 6.72 -6.09
N GLU A 43 -14.88 6.75 -4.86
CA GLU A 43 -14.62 5.73 -3.84
C GLU A 43 -14.95 4.30 -4.33
N GLU A 44 -16.01 4.17 -5.13
CA GLU A 44 -16.44 2.91 -5.73
C GLU A 44 -15.39 2.33 -6.70
N ASP A 45 -14.72 3.18 -7.48
CA ASP A 45 -13.69 2.74 -8.44
C ASP A 45 -12.43 2.25 -7.71
N ILE A 46 -12.03 2.96 -6.63
CA ILE A 46 -10.91 2.58 -5.79
C ILE A 46 -11.19 1.24 -5.11
N LEU A 47 -12.40 1.06 -4.55
CA LEU A 47 -12.81 -0.19 -3.93
C LEU A 47 -12.81 -1.36 -4.93
N ASN A 48 -13.31 -1.13 -6.14
CA ASN A 48 -13.28 -2.14 -7.20
C ASN A 48 -11.83 -2.54 -7.55
N ALA A 49 -10.92 -1.56 -7.67
CA ALA A 49 -9.51 -1.84 -7.92
C ALA A 49 -8.83 -2.56 -6.75
N CYS A 50 -9.16 -2.23 -5.50
CA CYS A 50 -8.71 -2.98 -4.32
C CYS A 50 -9.19 -4.43 -4.36
N TRP A 51 -10.44 -4.69 -4.75
CA TRP A 51 -10.97 -6.04 -4.90
C TRP A 51 -10.18 -6.85 -5.92
N VAL A 52 -9.89 -6.27 -7.08
CA VAL A 52 -9.05 -6.92 -8.10
C VAL A 52 -7.67 -7.26 -7.54
N LEU A 53 -7.04 -6.33 -6.81
CA LEU A 53 -5.73 -6.55 -6.21
C LEU A 53 -5.74 -7.64 -5.12
N ILE A 54 -6.78 -7.68 -4.29
CA ILE A 54 -6.99 -8.74 -3.28
C ILE A 54 -7.17 -10.10 -3.98
N SER A 55 -8.02 -10.17 -5.01
CA SER A 55 -8.23 -11.40 -5.76
C SER A 55 -6.97 -11.89 -6.47
N MET A 56 -6.18 -10.99 -7.07
CA MET A 56 -4.91 -11.34 -7.71
C MET A 56 -3.89 -11.86 -6.69
N SER A 57 -3.72 -11.17 -5.56
CA SER A 57 -2.80 -11.61 -4.52
C SER A 57 -3.24 -12.93 -3.88
N PHE A 58 -4.54 -13.13 -3.67
CA PHE A 58 -5.08 -14.42 -3.22
C PHE A 58 -4.82 -15.55 -4.21
N GLY A 59 -5.07 -15.32 -5.51
CA GLY A 59 -4.76 -16.28 -6.57
C GLY A 59 -3.28 -16.66 -6.62
N LEU A 60 -2.37 -15.68 -6.45
CA LEU A 60 -0.93 -15.92 -6.36
C LEU A 60 -0.54 -16.76 -5.14
N MET A 61 -1.14 -16.48 -3.98
CA MET A 61 -0.89 -17.28 -2.77
C MET A 61 -1.34 -18.73 -2.97
N LEU A 62 -2.53 -18.96 -3.54
CA LEU A 62 -3.02 -20.30 -3.85
C LEU A 62 -2.12 -21.02 -4.85
N ALA A 63 -1.74 -20.36 -5.95
CA ALA A 63 -0.84 -20.92 -6.96
C ALA A 63 0.52 -21.32 -6.33
N ALA A 64 1.07 -20.48 -5.45
CA ALA A 64 2.30 -20.80 -4.73
C ALA A 64 2.13 -21.99 -3.78
N ILE A 65 1.01 -22.08 -3.04
CA ILE A 65 0.73 -23.23 -2.16
C ILE A 65 0.60 -24.51 -2.98
N VAL A 66 -0.14 -24.50 -4.10
CA VAL A 66 -0.30 -25.68 -4.96
C VAL A 66 1.03 -26.11 -5.58
N ALA A 67 1.83 -25.17 -6.07
CA ALA A 67 3.16 -25.50 -6.59
C ALA A 67 4.12 -25.99 -5.49
N ALA A 68 3.98 -25.49 -4.26
CA ALA A 68 4.73 -25.96 -3.11
C ALA A 68 4.36 -27.42 -2.76
N THR A 69 3.08 -27.79 -2.80
CA THR A 69 2.66 -29.19 -2.52
C THR A 69 3.12 -30.17 -3.60
N GLN A 70 3.27 -29.70 -4.85
CA GLN A 70 3.80 -30.48 -5.96
C GLN A 70 5.33 -30.59 -5.97
N ASN A 71 6.04 -29.96 -5.02
CA ASN A 71 7.51 -29.85 -5.00
C ASN A 71 8.11 -29.21 -6.26
N GLN A 72 7.31 -28.49 -7.06
CA GLN A 72 7.75 -27.79 -8.27
C GLN A 72 8.12 -26.32 -8.01
N LEU A 73 7.86 -25.83 -6.79
CA LEU A 73 8.18 -24.47 -6.40
C LEU A 73 9.63 -24.37 -5.90
N SER A 74 10.49 -23.70 -6.66
CA SER A 74 11.80 -23.30 -6.16
C SER A 74 11.66 -22.25 -5.07
N PHE A 75 12.59 -22.26 -4.10
CA PHE A 75 12.61 -21.26 -3.02
C PHE A 75 12.65 -19.82 -3.56
N TYR A 76 13.36 -19.61 -4.65
CA TYR A 76 13.44 -18.33 -5.34
C TYR A 76 12.06 -17.83 -5.81
N ASN A 77 11.27 -18.70 -6.41
CA ASN A 77 9.92 -18.35 -6.87
C ASN A 77 9.00 -18.02 -5.69
N ALA A 78 9.11 -18.79 -4.61
CA ALA A 78 8.35 -18.56 -3.38
C ALA A 78 8.63 -17.17 -2.77
N VAL A 79 9.91 -16.78 -2.69
CA VAL A 79 10.31 -15.46 -2.18
C VAL A 79 9.77 -14.33 -3.05
N GLN A 80 9.71 -14.51 -4.37
CA GLN A 80 9.14 -13.50 -5.25
C GLN A 80 7.64 -13.33 -5.07
N VAL A 81 6.90 -14.42 -4.97
CA VAL A 81 5.46 -14.36 -4.66
C VAL A 81 5.26 -13.65 -3.33
N GLN A 82 6.07 -13.99 -2.32
CA GLN A 82 6.02 -13.33 -1.02
C GLN A 82 6.25 -11.82 -1.12
N ASN A 83 7.23 -11.37 -1.90
CA ASN A 83 7.48 -9.95 -2.10
C ASN A 83 6.28 -9.24 -2.76
N LEU A 84 5.65 -9.84 -3.77
CA LEU A 84 4.44 -9.29 -4.40
C LEU A 84 3.27 -9.21 -3.41
N VAL A 85 3.05 -10.25 -2.61
CA VAL A 85 2.00 -10.28 -1.59
C VAL A 85 2.28 -9.23 -0.50
N SER A 86 3.52 -9.09 -0.05
CA SER A 86 3.90 -8.06 0.92
C SER A 86 3.69 -6.65 0.37
N LEU A 87 4.05 -6.38 -0.89
CA LEU A 87 3.75 -5.10 -1.51
C LEU A 87 2.25 -4.83 -1.54
N THR A 88 1.44 -5.83 -1.91
CA THR A 88 -0.03 -5.75 -1.92
C THR A 88 -0.57 -5.30 -0.57
N GLN A 89 -0.09 -5.90 0.52
CA GLN A 89 -0.51 -5.55 1.87
C GLN A 89 -0.20 -4.09 2.20
N VAL A 90 0.98 -3.60 1.82
CA VAL A 90 1.36 -2.19 2.03
C VAL A 90 0.43 -1.25 1.26
N THR A 91 0.20 -1.49 -0.04
CA THR A 91 -0.71 -0.64 -0.84
C THR A 91 -2.14 -0.68 -0.31
N LEU A 92 -2.68 -1.86 0.00
CA LEU A 92 -4.03 -1.97 0.56
C LEU A 92 -4.18 -1.21 1.89
N LEU A 93 -3.12 -1.16 2.69
CA LEU A 93 -3.09 -0.42 3.95
C LEU A 93 -3.01 1.09 3.74
N CYS A 94 -2.19 1.54 2.78
CA CYS A 94 -2.15 2.95 2.35
C CYS A 94 -3.50 3.43 1.83
N VAL A 95 -4.13 2.65 0.95
CA VAL A 95 -5.45 2.97 0.38
C VAL A 95 -6.54 2.90 1.45
N GLY A 96 -6.57 1.84 2.26
CA GLY A 96 -7.54 1.69 3.35
C GLY A 96 -7.49 2.87 4.32
N ASN A 97 -6.31 3.33 4.70
CA ASN A 97 -6.13 4.53 5.51
C ASN A 97 -6.70 5.76 4.78
N SER A 98 -6.37 5.97 3.50
CA SER A 98 -6.86 7.13 2.75
C SER A 98 -8.40 7.18 2.67
N LEU A 99 -9.07 6.03 2.52
CA LEU A 99 -10.53 5.92 2.45
C LEU A 99 -11.19 6.19 3.80
N ILE A 100 -10.63 5.65 4.89
CA ILE A 100 -11.21 5.85 6.22
C ILE A 100 -11.10 7.30 6.66
N TRP A 101 -9.91 7.88 6.53
CA TRP A 101 -9.61 9.23 6.99
C TRP A 101 -10.14 10.32 6.04
N GLY A 102 -10.23 10.04 4.73
CA GLY A 102 -10.69 11.01 3.73
C GLY A 102 -12.17 11.39 3.86
N THR A 103 -12.98 10.51 4.45
CA THR A 103 -14.44 10.68 4.50
C THR A 103 -14.94 11.65 5.57
N GLU A 104 -14.10 12.16 6.48
CA GLU A 104 -14.54 13.13 7.49
C GLU A 104 -14.60 14.58 6.99
N SER A 105 -13.86 14.93 5.93
CA SER A 105 -13.68 16.35 5.55
C SER A 105 -14.78 16.92 4.63
N GLY A 106 -15.70 16.10 4.12
CA GLY A 106 -16.73 16.51 3.14
C GLY A 106 -18.15 16.31 3.64
N GLY A 107 -18.66 17.23 4.46
CA GLY A 107 -19.94 17.14 5.17
C GLY A 107 -21.23 17.21 4.32
N LEU A 108 -21.30 16.57 3.14
CA LEU A 108 -22.48 16.71 2.27
C LEU A 108 -23.29 15.44 2.00
N MET A 109 -22.89 14.28 2.50
CA MET A 109 -23.65 13.05 2.25
C MET A 109 -24.02 12.37 3.56
N HIS A 110 -25.25 12.66 4.03
CA HIS A 110 -25.94 11.94 5.12
C HIS A 110 -26.27 10.50 4.65
N TRP A 111 -25.25 9.74 4.26
CA TRP A 111 -25.40 8.31 4.09
C TRP A 111 -25.61 7.72 5.48
N THR A 112 -26.68 6.93 5.64
CA THR A 112 -27.07 6.39 6.95
C THR A 112 -25.88 5.69 7.61
N ARG A 113 -25.45 6.23 8.76
CA ARG A 113 -24.29 5.81 9.56
C ARG A 113 -24.14 4.29 9.70
N ARG A 114 -25.27 3.57 9.70
CA ARG A 114 -25.36 2.11 9.81
C ARG A 114 -24.88 1.36 8.55
N LYS A 115 -25.15 1.84 7.33
CA LYS A 115 -24.66 1.17 6.11
C LYS A 115 -23.15 1.37 5.91
N LYS A 116 -22.62 2.55 6.27
CA LYS A 116 -21.19 2.87 6.18
C LYS A 116 -20.36 1.95 7.08
N TRP A 117 -20.85 1.70 8.29
CA TRP A 117 -20.18 0.82 9.25
C TRP A 117 -20.06 -0.62 8.74
N ARG A 118 -21.10 -1.18 8.10
CA ARG A 118 -21.05 -2.54 7.54
C ARG A 118 -20.02 -2.66 6.41
N HIS A 119 -19.96 -1.68 5.51
CA HIS A 119 -18.96 -1.66 4.45
C HIS A 119 -17.54 -1.57 5.01
N ASN A 120 -17.29 -0.62 5.92
CA ASN A 120 -15.98 -0.46 6.53
C ASN A 120 -15.56 -1.71 7.32
N ALA A 121 -16.49 -2.37 8.01
CA ALA A 121 -16.21 -3.61 8.72
C ALA A 121 -15.84 -4.76 7.77
N ILE A 122 -16.52 -4.89 6.63
CA ILE A 122 -16.20 -5.90 5.61
C ILE A 122 -14.81 -5.65 5.03
N VAL A 123 -14.51 -4.42 4.62
CA VAL A 123 -13.19 -4.04 4.07
C VAL A 123 -12.09 -4.30 5.09
N MET A 124 -12.30 -3.93 6.36
CA MET A 124 -11.37 -4.24 7.45
C MET A 124 -11.17 -5.74 7.67
N CYS A 125 -12.25 -6.51 7.64
CA CYS A 125 -12.16 -7.97 7.78
C CYS A 125 -11.32 -8.59 6.66
N LEU A 126 -11.49 -8.12 5.43
CA LEU A 126 -10.72 -8.57 4.26
C LEU A 126 -9.25 -8.15 4.32
N LEU A 127 -8.98 -6.91 4.75
CA LEU A 127 -7.62 -6.44 4.99
C LEU A 127 -6.92 -7.32 6.04
N CYS A 128 -7.61 -7.59 7.15
CA CYS A 128 -7.11 -8.47 8.21
C CYS A 128 -6.91 -9.90 7.71
N SER A 129 -7.86 -10.47 6.96
CA SER A 129 -7.73 -11.85 6.46
C SER A 129 -6.56 -11.98 5.49
N GLN A 130 -6.41 -11.04 4.54
CA GLN A 130 -5.30 -11.02 3.60
C GLN A 130 -3.95 -10.84 4.30
N TYR A 131 -3.96 -10.06 5.36
CA TYR A 131 -2.82 -9.86 6.23
C TYR A 131 -2.40 -11.16 6.93
N PHE A 132 -3.34 -11.86 7.59
CA PHE A 132 -3.07 -13.15 8.22
C PHE A 132 -2.64 -14.22 7.21
N LEU A 133 -3.26 -14.25 6.02
CA LEU A 133 -2.90 -15.18 4.96
C LEU A 133 -1.48 -14.96 4.45
N GLY A 134 -1.08 -13.71 4.17
CA GLY A 134 0.28 -13.42 3.71
C GLY A 134 1.35 -13.67 4.78
N GLY A 135 1.04 -13.41 6.05
CA GLY A 135 1.92 -13.78 7.17
C GLY A 135 2.02 -15.29 7.40
N GLY A 136 0.90 -16.00 7.22
CA GLY A 136 0.85 -17.46 7.25
C GLY A 136 1.68 -18.08 6.14
N LEU A 137 1.57 -17.57 4.90
CA LEU A 137 2.37 -18.00 3.77
C LEU A 137 3.86 -17.74 4.02
N LEU A 138 4.23 -16.55 4.50
CA LEU A 138 5.62 -16.23 4.86
C LEU A 138 6.17 -17.25 5.87
N THR A 139 5.43 -17.48 6.95
CA THR A 139 5.83 -18.43 7.99
C THR A 139 5.97 -19.84 7.43
N TYR A 140 5.00 -20.28 6.61
CA TYR A 140 5.03 -21.57 5.95
C TYR A 140 6.27 -21.73 5.05
N LEU A 141 6.54 -20.75 4.20
CA LEU A 141 7.69 -20.74 3.29
C LEU A 141 9.01 -20.80 4.05
N TRP A 142 9.13 -20.14 5.19
CA TRP A 142 10.36 -20.19 5.99
C TRP A 142 10.52 -21.48 6.80
N VAL A 143 9.42 -22.06 7.28
CA VAL A 143 9.44 -23.35 8.00
C VAL A 143 9.77 -24.49 7.03
N LYS A 144 9.15 -24.51 5.84
CA LYS A 144 9.38 -25.54 4.81
C LYS A 144 10.56 -25.23 3.89
N GLY A 145 11.10 -24.02 3.97
CA GLY A 145 12.15 -23.45 3.13
C GLY A 145 13.29 -24.38 2.74
N GLN A 146 13.81 -25.12 3.72
CA GLN A 146 14.97 -26.01 3.55
C GLN A 146 14.69 -27.23 2.67
N ARG A 147 13.42 -27.57 2.45
CA ARG A 147 12.99 -28.73 1.67
C ARG A 147 12.51 -28.36 0.27
N PHE A 148 12.60 -27.09 -0.13
CA PHE A 148 12.16 -26.68 -1.46
C PHE A 148 13.18 -27.03 -2.52
N GLY A 149 12.68 -27.71 -3.56
CA GLY A 149 13.45 -28.09 -4.74
C GLY A 149 14.23 -29.40 -4.59
N PRO A 150 14.66 -29.98 -5.71
CA PRO A 150 15.38 -31.26 -5.73
C PRO A 150 16.80 -31.14 -5.16
N ASN A 151 17.41 -29.95 -5.20
CA ASN A 151 18.82 -29.72 -4.84
C ASN A 151 18.97 -28.65 -3.74
N PRO A 152 18.76 -29.01 -2.45
CA PRO A 152 18.88 -28.06 -1.35
C PRO A 152 20.32 -27.55 -1.13
N GLU A 153 21.32 -28.26 -1.62
CA GLU A 153 22.74 -27.90 -1.46
C GLU A 153 23.11 -26.58 -2.16
N CYS A 154 22.44 -26.27 -3.28
CA CYS A 154 22.62 -25.04 -4.05
C CYS A 154 22.13 -23.78 -3.29
N ILE A 155 21.33 -23.93 -2.22
CA ILE A 155 20.80 -22.80 -1.44
C ILE A 155 21.93 -22.01 -0.77
N SER A 156 23.01 -22.68 -0.37
CA SER A 156 24.18 -22.06 0.27
C SER A 156 24.85 -20.97 -0.59
N SER A 157 24.72 -21.09 -1.91
CA SER A 157 25.31 -20.15 -2.88
C SER A 157 24.44 -18.92 -3.13
N MET A 158 23.22 -18.86 -2.59
CA MET A 158 22.33 -17.73 -2.79
C MET A 158 22.71 -16.55 -1.89
N HIS A 159 22.86 -15.38 -2.50
CA HIS A 159 23.04 -14.12 -1.79
C HIS A 159 21.73 -13.35 -1.75
N PHE A 160 21.25 -13.08 -0.53
CA PHE A 160 20.07 -12.25 -0.30
C PHE A 160 20.49 -10.79 -0.18
N TYR A 161 19.79 -9.95 -0.93
CA TYR A 161 19.92 -8.50 -0.87
C TYR A 161 18.60 -7.91 -0.38
N VAL A 162 18.69 -7.05 0.62
CA VAL A 162 17.56 -6.25 1.12
C VAL A 162 17.95 -4.80 0.89
N SER A 163 17.24 -4.08 0.00
CA SER A 163 17.45 -2.65 -0.27
C SER A 163 18.93 -2.23 -0.33
N ALA A 164 19.71 -2.94 -1.17
CA ALA A 164 21.17 -2.79 -1.37
C ALA A 164 22.11 -3.36 -0.27
N TRP A 165 21.59 -3.77 0.88
CA TRP A 165 22.38 -4.41 1.93
C TRP A 165 22.56 -5.91 1.65
N ARG A 166 23.81 -6.34 1.47
CA ARG A 166 24.16 -7.75 1.44
C ARG A 166 24.17 -8.30 2.86
N LEU A 167 23.29 -9.24 3.16
CA LEU A 167 23.28 -9.92 4.45
C LEU A 167 24.53 -10.82 4.55
N ARG A 168 25.51 -10.41 5.37
CA ARG A 168 26.71 -11.22 5.68
C ARG A 168 26.46 -12.04 6.95
N GLY A 169 26.75 -13.33 6.91
CA GLY A 169 26.91 -14.15 8.12
C GLY A 169 27.17 -15.61 7.80
N SER A 170 27.50 -16.38 8.85
CA SER A 170 27.88 -17.80 8.77
C SER A 170 26.78 -18.67 8.19
N ASP A 171 25.52 -18.34 8.50
CA ASP A 171 24.33 -19.01 7.99
C ASP A 171 23.47 -18.03 7.19
N PRO A 172 23.70 -17.87 5.87
CA PRO A 172 22.97 -16.90 5.06
C PRO A 172 21.46 -17.14 5.10
N PHE A 173 21.04 -18.40 5.24
CA PHE A 173 19.63 -18.78 5.32
C PHE A 173 18.96 -18.36 6.63
N ARG A 174 19.64 -18.50 7.77
CA ARG A 174 19.11 -18.07 9.08
C ARG A 174 19.04 -16.55 9.15
N ASN A 175 20.04 -15.86 8.61
CA ASN A 175 20.02 -14.39 8.56
C ASN A 175 18.94 -13.87 7.61
N ALA A 176 18.71 -14.54 6.47
CA ALA A 176 17.61 -14.22 5.57
C ALA A 176 16.24 -14.43 6.23
N LYS A 177 16.06 -15.51 7.01
CA LYS A 177 14.86 -15.74 7.83
C LYS A 177 14.58 -14.57 8.76
N ILE A 178 15.59 -14.20 9.55
CA ILE A 178 15.47 -13.11 10.53
C ILE A 178 15.17 -11.81 9.80
N ALA A 179 15.93 -11.47 8.76
CA ALA A 179 15.73 -10.23 8.01
C ALA A 179 14.33 -10.16 7.38
N ALA A 180 13.86 -11.22 6.74
CA ALA A 180 12.53 -11.24 6.14
C ALA A 180 11.42 -11.15 7.19
N PHE A 181 11.60 -11.82 8.34
CA PHE A 181 10.68 -11.70 9.46
C PHE A 181 10.68 -10.29 10.05
N THR A 182 11.84 -9.67 10.19
CA THR A 182 11.97 -8.27 10.65
C THR A 182 11.34 -7.31 9.66
N ILE A 183 11.61 -7.44 8.36
CA ILE A 183 11.00 -6.59 7.31
C ILE A 183 9.49 -6.75 7.33
N TYR A 184 9.00 -7.99 7.39
CA TYR A 184 7.57 -8.25 7.51
C TYR A 184 7.02 -7.53 8.74
N ILE A 185 7.54 -7.82 9.94
CA ILE A 185 7.12 -7.17 11.18
C ILE A 185 7.18 -5.64 11.08
N SER A 186 8.19 -5.04 10.47
CA SER A 186 8.30 -3.59 10.32
C SER A 186 7.25 -3.03 9.36
N LEU A 187 7.02 -3.69 8.22
CA LEU A 187 5.98 -3.32 7.25
C LEU A 187 4.57 -3.50 7.82
N VAL A 188 4.41 -4.42 8.76
CA VAL A 188 3.16 -4.73 9.46
C VAL A 188 2.91 -3.72 10.58
N LEU A 189 3.84 -3.67 11.54
CA LEU A 189 3.67 -2.95 12.79
C LEU A 189 3.78 -1.47 12.53
N GLY A 190 4.62 -1.03 11.59
CA GLY A 190 4.80 0.38 11.27
C GLY A 190 3.46 1.08 11.00
N PRO A 191 2.67 0.63 10.02
CA PRO A 191 1.39 1.25 9.72
C PRO A 191 0.31 1.03 10.80
N VAL A 192 0.28 -0.13 11.48
CA VAL A 192 -0.65 -0.36 12.59
C VAL A 192 -0.34 0.62 13.74
N CYS A 193 0.93 0.78 14.09
CA CYS A 193 1.39 1.73 15.09
C CYS A 193 1.13 3.17 14.64
N GLN A 194 1.35 3.51 13.37
CA GLN A 194 1.01 4.83 12.82
C GLN A 194 -0.49 5.11 12.92
N ASN A 195 -1.33 4.13 12.60
CA ASN A 195 -2.78 4.26 12.71
C ASN A 195 -3.23 4.41 14.17
N LEU A 196 -2.66 3.63 15.08
CA LEU A 196 -2.94 3.73 16.51
C LEU A 196 -2.52 5.09 17.06
N PHE A 197 -1.35 5.58 16.65
CA PHE A 197 -0.83 6.89 17.04
C PHE A 197 -1.67 8.04 16.49
N MET A 198 -2.11 7.96 15.22
CA MET A 198 -3.00 8.95 14.64
C MET A 198 -4.37 8.95 15.32
N TYR A 199 -4.90 7.76 15.64
CA TYR A 199 -6.16 7.63 16.36
C TYR A 199 -6.09 8.24 17.77
N THR A 200 -5.02 7.99 18.52
CA THR A 200 -4.84 8.60 19.85
C THR A 200 -4.64 10.11 19.76
N ALA A 201 -3.88 10.61 18.78
CA ALA A 201 -3.65 12.04 18.57
C ALA A 201 -4.96 12.79 18.26
N VAL A 202 -5.80 12.27 17.36
CA VAL A 202 -7.10 12.89 17.04
C VAL A 202 -8.02 12.89 18.25
N ARG A 203 -8.05 11.80 19.03
CA ARG A 203 -8.90 11.71 20.22
C ARG A 203 -8.53 12.74 21.28
N VAL A 204 -7.23 12.97 21.51
CA VAL A 204 -6.73 13.99 22.45
C VAL A 204 -7.13 15.41 22.03
N GLN A 205 -7.23 15.68 20.73
CA GLN A 205 -7.63 17.00 20.25
C GLN A 205 -9.15 17.23 20.32
N SER A 206 -9.94 16.15 20.33
CA SER A 206 -11.40 16.19 20.43
C SER A 206 -11.96 16.24 21.85
N THR A 207 -11.12 16.12 22.89
CA THR A 207 -11.58 16.37 24.27
C THR A 207 -11.90 17.86 24.40
N PRO A 208 -13.19 18.24 24.50
CA PRO A 208 -13.54 19.64 24.69
C PRO A 208 -12.90 20.08 25.99
N THR A 209 -12.02 21.05 25.91
CA THR A 209 -11.54 21.80 27.04
C THR A 209 -12.76 22.42 27.71
N LEU A 210 -13.27 21.72 28.72
CA LEU A 210 -14.35 22.12 29.62
C LEU A 210 -13.82 23.23 30.56
N TYR A 211 -13.12 24.22 30.01
CA TYR A 211 -12.69 25.40 30.72
C TYR A 211 -13.82 26.42 30.67
N ASN A 212 -14.49 26.52 31.81
CA ASN A 212 -15.21 27.68 32.31
C ASN A 212 -16.21 28.34 31.35
N LEU A 213 -17.45 27.85 31.45
CA LEU A 213 -18.62 28.71 31.50
C LEU A 213 -18.49 29.69 32.68
N ASP A 214 -17.66 30.72 32.53
CA ASP A 214 -17.82 31.96 33.29
C ASP A 214 -17.11 33.13 32.60
N SER A 215 -17.57 33.50 31.41
CA SER A 215 -17.32 34.86 30.90
C SER A 215 -18.32 35.24 29.82
N GLN A 216 -19.36 35.94 30.24
CA GLN A 216 -20.21 36.73 29.37
C GLN A 216 -19.39 37.88 28.77
N HIS A 217 -18.66 37.70 27.66
CA HIS A 217 -18.34 38.82 26.77
C HIS A 217 -18.14 38.34 25.35
N GLY A 218 -19.03 38.78 24.45
CA GLY A 218 -19.02 38.43 23.04
C GLY A 218 -17.85 39.09 22.31
N LEU A 219 -16.93 38.26 21.80
CA LEU A 219 -15.93 38.66 20.82
C LEU A 219 -15.74 37.52 19.81
N LEU A 220 -15.98 37.82 18.54
CA LEU A 220 -15.76 36.95 17.38
C LEU A 220 -14.28 36.54 17.32
N TYR A 221 -13.99 35.23 17.39
CA TYR A 221 -12.67 34.70 17.07
C TYR A 221 -12.68 33.93 15.73
N PRO A 222 -11.65 34.08 14.88
CA PRO A 222 -11.58 33.45 13.57
C PRO A 222 -11.08 32.01 13.64
N ALA A 223 -11.56 31.19 12.71
CA ALA A 223 -11.30 29.75 12.59
C ALA A 223 -9.83 29.44 12.22
N HIS A 224 -8.99 29.15 13.21
CA HIS A 224 -7.58 28.78 13.01
C HIS A 224 -7.29 27.27 12.87
N GLY A 225 -8.30 26.39 12.99
CA GLY A 225 -8.11 24.93 13.03
C GLY A 225 -7.75 24.26 11.70
N ALA A 226 -8.10 24.85 10.55
CA ALA A 226 -7.96 24.19 9.25
C ALA A 226 -6.51 24.10 8.74
N ALA A 227 -5.60 24.96 9.21
CA ALA A 227 -4.24 25.04 8.68
C ALA A 227 -3.32 23.89 9.15
N HIS A 228 -3.60 23.29 10.32
CA HIS A 228 -2.72 22.27 10.91
C HIS A 228 -2.91 20.88 10.30
N GLN A 229 -4.13 20.55 9.85
CA GLN A 229 -4.46 19.24 9.27
C GLN A 229 -3.87 19.04 7.86
N ALA A 230 -3.71 20.12 7.09
CA ALA A 230 -3.11 20.09 5.76
C ALA A 230 -1.61 19.72 5.77
N LYS A 231 -0.87 20.13 6.82
CA LYS A 231 0.58 19.94 6.92
C LYS A 231 0.98 18.52 7.33
N LEU A 232 0.13 17.80 8.06
CA LEU A 232 0.40 16.43 8.49
C LEU A 232 0.16 15.41 7.35
N SER A 233 -0.84 15.67 6.49
CA SER A 233 -1.15 14.85 5.32
C SER A 233 -0.06 14.87 4.24
N SER A 234 0.72 15.96 4.13
CA SER A 234 1.85 16.03 3.19
C SER A 234 3.05 15.20 3.66
N THR A 235 3.30 15.11 4.96
CA THR A 235 4.47 14.39 5.50
C THR A 235 4.32 12.87 5.36
N ILE A 236 3.12 12.33 5.63
CA ILE A 236 2.83 10.90 5.46
C ILE A 236 2.93 10.49 3.99
N ARG A 237 2.51 11.38 3.07
CA ARG A 237 2.66 11.16 1.61
C ARG A 237 4.11 11.13 1.15
N SER A 238 5.03 11.83 1.83
CA SER A 238 6.46 11.79 1.50
C SER A 238 7.09 10.44 1.84
N CYS A 239 6.78 9.87 3.02
CA CYS A 239 7.39 8.62 3.46
C CYS A 239 7.02 7.40 2.59
N ALA A 240 5.81 7.35 2.04
CA ALA A 240 5.39 6.27 1.14
C ALA A 240 6.13 6.32 -0.21
N MET A 241 6.39 7.52 -0.73
CA MET A 241 7.14 7.73 -1.97
C MET A 241 8.63 7.44 -1.81
N ASP A 242 9.23 7.73 -0.66
CA ASP A 242 10.63 7.44 -0.40
C ASP A 242 10.90 5.92 -0.35
N ILE A 243 9.98 5.13 0.23
CA ILE A 243 10.05 3.66 0.23
C ILE A 243 9.95 3.10 -1.20
N TRP A 244 9.14 3.73 -2.06
CA TRP A 244 8.94 3.30 -3.44
C TRP A 244 10.10 3.70 -4.37
N ALA A 245 10.66 4.89 -4.17
CA ALA A 245 11.83 5.36 -4.92
C ALA A 245 13.06 4.47 -4.69
N ASP A 246 13.22 3.97 -3.46
CA ASP A 246 14.31 3.04 -3.10
C ASP A 246 14.12 1.63 -3.69
N LEU A 247 12.87 1.22 -3.95
CA LEU A 247 12.53 -0.09 -4.53
C LEU A 247 12.50 -0.09 -6.06
N GLY A 248 12.21 1.05 -6.70
CA GLY A 248 12.08 1.18 -8.16
C GLY A 248 13.38 1.52 -8.92
N ALA A 249 14.43 2.00 -8.25
CA ALA A 249 15.63 2.55 -8.91
C ALA A 249 16.64 1.51 -9.46
N HIS A 250 16.33 0.21 -9.47
CA HIS A 250 17.30 -0.83 -9.80
C HIS A 250 16.93 -1.76 -10.96
N SER A 251 16.32 -1.23 -12.01
CA SER A 251 16.43 -1.80 -13.36
C SER A 251 17.55 -1.08 -14.14
N HIS A 252 18.72 -1.73 -14.23
CA HIS A 252 19.83 -1.43 -15.15
C HIS A 252 20.22 0.04 -15.39
N CYS A 253 21.27 0.51 -14.73
CA CYS A 253 22.03 1.67 -15.17
C CYS A 253 23.43 1.22 -15.65
N PRO A 254 23.74 1.28 -16.96
CA PRO A 254 25.12 1.20 -17.42
C PRO A 254 25.82 2.51 -17.07
N ARG A 255 26.99 2.41 -16.42
CA ARG A 255 27.87 3.54 -16.14
C ARG A 255 28.18 4.32 -17.42
N GLY A 256 27.78 5.58 -17.52
CA GLY A 256 28.21 6.43 -18.63
C GLY A 256 27.69 7.87 -18.63
N ARG A 257 28.54 8.78 -18.15
CA ARG A 257 28.63 10.23 -18.45
C ARG A 257 27.67 11.22 -17.77
N ARG A 258 28.31 12.26 -17.24
CA ARG A 258 27.79 13.51 -16.70
C ARG A 258 27.31 14.43 -17.84
N ALA A 259 26.16 15.07 -17.65
CA ALA A 259 25.78 16.42 -18.13
C ALA A 259 24.37 16.70 -17.58
N ALA A 260 24.17 17.62 -16.65
CA ALA A 260 23.91 19.06 -16.84
C ALA A 260 22.56 19.37 -17.55
N TYR A 261 21.85 20.36 -16.98
CA TYR A 261 20.58 21.05 -17.38
C TYR A 261 19.33 20.65 -16.58
N ARG A 262 18.39 21.53 -16.21
CA ARG A 262 18.31 22.98 -15.91
C ARG A 262 16.84 23.21 -15.49
N SER A 263 16.63 23.93 -14.39
CA SER A 263 15.50 24.84 -14.10
C SER A 263 14.12 24.54 -14.73
N LEU A 264 13.19 23.99 -13.94
CA LEU A 264 11.75 24.07 -14.21
C LEU A 264 11.18 25.32 -13.52
N ARG A 265 10.66 26.27 -14.33
CA ARG A 265 9.92 27.45 -13.86
C ARG A 265 8.52 27.03 -13.41
N CYS A 266 8.10 27.53 -12.24
CA CYS A 266 6.72 27.53 -11.80
C CYS A 266 5.88 28.48 -12.68
N TYR A 267 4.78 27.99 -13.24
CA TYR A 267 3.73 28.82 -13.84
C TYR A 267 2.77 29.34 -12.76
N PRO A 268 2.34 30.62 -12.80
CA PRO A 268 1.36 31.15 -11.88
C PRO A 268 -0.07 30.76 -12.28
N LYS A 269 -0.87 30.41 -11.27
CA LYS A 269 -2.33 30.16 -11.35
C LYS A 269 -3.06 31.36 -11.95
N SER A 270 -3.73 31.16 -13.07
CA SER A 270 -4.72 32.09 -13.63
C SER A 270 -6.00 32.08 -12.78
N LYS A 271 -6.44 33.28 -12.38
CA LYS A 271 -7.71 33.55 -11.68
C LYS A 271 -8.90 33.05 -12.51
N MET A 272 -9.66 32.12 -11.95
CA MET A 272 -10.93 31.68 -12.54
C MET A 272 -12.04 32.64 -12.11
N GLY A 273 -12.72 33.20 -13.10
CA GLY A 273 -13.73 34.24 -12.96
C GLY A 273 -14.96 33.78 -12.18
N ARG A 274 -15.43 34.68 -11.32
CA ARG A 274 -16.69 34.66 -10.60
C ARG A 274 -17.82 34.82 -11.63
N ARG A 275 -18.57 33.75 -11.92
CA ARG A 275 -19.82 33.85 -12.71
C ARG A 275 -20.96 34.22 -11.77
N GLU A 276 -21.47 35.42 -11.97
CA GLU A 276 -22.72 35.92 -11.40
C GLU A 276 -23.94 35.26 -12.04
N GLY A 277 -25.00 35.15 -11.25
CA GLY A 277 -26.35 35.56 -11.66
C GLY A 277 -27.12 34.66 -12.62
N GLY A 278 -28.11 33.93 -12.09
CA GLY A 278 -29.13 33.26 -12.89
C GLY A 278 -30.34 32.86 -12.06
N GLN A 279 -31.01 33.84 -11.47
CA GLN A 279 -32.24 33.67 -10.69
C GLN A 279 -33.43 33.42 -11.63
N ILE A 280 -33.75 32.16 -11.91
CA ILE A 280 -34.94 31.80 -12.68
C ILE A 280 -36.13 31.66 -11.71
N ARG A 281 -36.98 32.69 -11.68
CA ARG A 281 -38.37 32.58 -11.23
C ARG A 281 -39.11 31.70 -12.23
N ARG A 282 -39.75 30.61 -11.77
CA ARG A 282 -40.79 29.92 -12.55
C ARG A 282 -42.13 30.21 -11.91
N ALA A 283 -42.99 30.79 -12.74
CA ALA A 283 -44.29 31.34 -12.43
C ALA A 283 -45.31 30.26 -12.04
N GLU A 284 -46.17 30.65 -11.11
CA GLU A 284 -47.51 30.12 -10.92
C GLU A 284 -48.38 30.40 -12.16
N GLY A 285 -49.25 29.44 -12.49
CA GLY A 285 -50.29 29.55 -13.51
C GLY A 285 -50.65 28.15 -13.99
N GLY A 286 -51.89 27.69 -14.01
CA GLY A 286 -53.17 28.30 -13.68
C GLY A 286 -54.24 27.20 -13.69
N ARG A 287 -55.33 27.45 -12.97
CA ARG A 287 -56.56 26.67 -12.91
C ARG A 287 -57.53 27.22 -13.96
N VAL A 288 -57.98 26.43 -14.93
CA VAL A 288 -59.33 26.51 -15.57
C VAL A 288 -59.61 25.18 -16.29
N GLY A 289 -60.79 24.58 -16.07
CA GLY A 289 -61.32 23.44 -16.81
C GLY A 289 -61.96 22.40 -15.91
#